data_AF-A0A1Q7GHK3-F1
#
_entry.id   AF-A0A1Q7GHK3-F1
#
_cell.length_a   1.000
_cell.length_b   1.000
_cell.length_c   1.000
_cell.angle_alpha   90.00
_cell.angle_beta   90.00
_cell.angle_gamma   90.00
#
_symmetry.space_group_name_H-M   'P 1'
#
loop_
_entity.id
_entity.type
_entity.pdbx_description
1 polymer ?
#
loop_
_entity_poly.entity_id
_entity_poly.type
_entity_poly.pdbx_seq_one_letter_code
_entity_poly.pdbx_strand_id
1 'polypeptide(L)'
;MTTSTTCARCEKTLTESDRVEASGRLYCRACYETLRHQLQQAVGALSKDVNYPLAAIGAVLGGVVGTLIWWGFTVVTNIAFGLVAVAIGFLVGQGAMRFAGGKRTTGLQVLAILVAAISFFVATYLVNMTFINQELAKRGEVWRIPFPPSNLRIFYRVVAAGFGLMDVVFLAIVVWQAWAIPRPVRLPETPSA
;
A
#
# COMPACT_ATOMS: atom_id res chain seq x y z
N MET A 1 -22.62 20.53 -43.55
CA MET A 1 -23.06 19.29 -42.87
C MET A 1 -22.91 19.52 -41.38
N THR A 2 -23.99 19.76 -40.65
CA THR A 2 -23.96 19.94 -39.18
C THR A 2 -23.92 18.56 -38.54
N THR A 3 -22.77 18.14 -38.03
CA THR A 3 -22.64 16.92 -37.22
C THR A 3 -23.45 17.11 -35.93
N SER A 4 -24.61 16.47 -35.83
CA SER A 4 -25.41 16.49 -34.61
C SER A 4 -24.68 15.72 -33.52
N THR A 5 -24.26 16.43 -32.47
CA THR A 5 -23.66 15.80 -31.29
C THR A 5 -24.75 15.12 -30.48
N THR A 6 -24.62 13.83 -30.19
CA THR A 6 -25.58 13.06 -29.39
C THR A 6 -25.00 12.67 -28.03
N CYS A 7 -25.87 12.47 -27.05
CA CYS A 7 -25.47 11.98 -25.73
C CYS A 7 -25.01 10.52 -25.81
N ALA A 8 -23.84 10.21 -25.26
CA ALA A 8 -23.30 8.85 -25.23
C ALA A 8 -24.08 7.84 -24.35
N ARG A 9 -25.12 8.27 -23.62
CA ARG A 9 -25.95 7.39 -22.75
C ARG A 9 -27.38 7.24 -23.23
N CYS A 10 -28.04 8.33 -23.60
CA CYS A 10 -29.46 8.32 -23.98
C CYS A 10 -29.71 8.67 -25.45
N GLU A 11 -28.65 8.88 -26.24
CA GLU A 11 -28.67 9.19 -27.67
C GLU A 11 -29.41 10.49 -28.07
N LYS A 12 -29.94 11.24 -27.10
CA LYS A 12 -30.56 12.55 -27.31
C LYS A 12 -29.59 13.52 -28.02
N THR A 13 -30.08 14.28 -28.99
CA THR A 13 -29.36 15.39 -29.61
C THR A 13 -29.06 16.48 -28.58
N LEU A 14 -27.79 16.88 -28.51
CA LEU A 14 -27.30 17.85 -27.53
C LEU A 14 -27.31 19.27 -28.12
N THR A 15 -27.78 20.22 -27.33
CA THR A 15 -27.58 21.65 -27.57
C THR A 15 -26.31 22.12 -26.85
N GLU A 16 -25.72 23.23 -27.31
CA GLU A 16 -24.56 23.88 -26.65
C GLU A 16 -24.77 24.08 -25.15
N SER A 17 -26.00 24.35 -24.70
CA SER A 17 -26.36 24.59 -23.30
C SER A 17 -26.54 23.34 -22.42
N ASP A 18 -26.80 22.16 -23.02
CA ASP A 18 -27.12 20.90 -22.31
C ASP A 18 -25.97 19.87 -22.41
N ARG A 19 -24.92 20.17 -23.18
CA ARG A 19 -23.76 19.27 -23.33
C ARG A 19 -22.78 19.42 -22.16
N VAL A 20 -22.34 18.29 -21.63
CA VAL A 20 -21.25 18.19 -20.65
C VAL A 20 -20.22 17.20 -21.19
N GLU A 21 -18.96 17.62 -21.29
CA GLU A 21 -17.87 16.73 -21.67
C GLU A 21 -17.26 16.08 -20.42
N ALA A 22 -17.18 14.74 -20.43
CA ALA A 22 -16.55 13.98 -19.35
C ALA A 22 -15.84 12.75 -19.93
N SER A 23 -14.57 12.55 -19.56
CA SER A 23 -13.76 11.40 -19.99
C SER A 23 -13.72 11.19 -21.52
N GLY A 24 -13.67 12.27 -22.30
CA GLY A 24 -13.63 12.24 -23.76
C GLY A 24 -14.96 11.85 -24.43
N ARG A 25 -16.08 11.92 -23.70
CA ARG A 25 -17.43 11.65 -24.22
C ARG A 25 -18.39 12.78 -23.84
N LEU A 26 -19.42 12.97 -24.65
CA LEU A 26 -20.42 14.03 -24.49
C LEU A 26 -21.70 13.46 -23.87
N TYR A 27 -22.17 14.07 -22.78
CA TYR A 27 -23.35 13.67 -22.02
C TYR A 27 -24.36 14.81 -21.92
N CYS A 28 -25.65 14.48 -21.80
CA CYS A 28 -26.68 15.43 -21.41
C CYS A 28 -26.56 15.79 -19.92
N ARG A 29 -26.96 16.99 -19.48
CA ARG A 29 -26.80 17.41 -18.06
C ARG A 29 -27.47 16.42 -17.09
N ALA A 30 -28.70 16.01 -17.37
CA ALA A 30 -29.43 15.03 -16.56
C ALA A 30 -28.77 13.65 -16.52
N CYS A 31 -28.21 13.22 -17.66
CA CYS A 31 -27.51 11.95 -17.81
C CYS A 31 -26.22 11.93 -16.98
N TYR A 32 -25.48 13.05 -17.03
CA TYR A 32 -24.24 13.26 -16.30
C TYR A 32 -24.49 13.30 -14.79
N GLU A 33 -25.48 14.06 -14.32
CA GLU A 33 -25.86 14.13 -12.91
C GLU A 33 -26.28 12.76 -12.36
N THR A 34 -27.10 12.01 -13.10
CA THR A 34 -27.51 10.65 -12.70
C THR A 34 -26.32 9.71 -12.60
N LEU A 35 -25.42 9.73 -13.58
CA LEU A 35 -24.21 8.89 -13.58
C LEU A 35 -23.29 9.27 -12.40
N ARG A 36 -23.14 10.58 -12.15
CA ARG A 36 -22.35 11.11 -11.04
C ARG A 36 -22.92 10.68 -9.69
N HIS A 37 -24.23 10.75 -9.50
CA HIS A 37 -24.87 10.25 -8.28
C HIS A 37 -24.66 8.75 -8.06
N GLN A 38 -24.80 7.93 -9.11
CA GLN A 38 -24.52 6.49 -9.04
C GLN A 38 -23.05 6.21 -8.68
N LEU A 39 -22.11 6.93 -9.30
CA LEU A 39 -20.67 6.86 -8.97
C LEU A 39 -20.38 7.30 -7.54
N GLN A 40 -20.97 8.40 -7.07
CA GLN A 40 -20.82 8.88 -5.70
C GLN A 40 -21.33 7.87 -4.68
N GLN A 41 -22.47 7.21 -4.95
CA GLN A 41 -23.00 6.16 -4.09
C GLN A 41 -22.08 4.94 -4.05
N ALA A 42 -21.58 4.49 -5.22
CA ALA A 42 -20.65 3.37 -5.31
C ALA A 42 -19.33 3.66 -4.59
N VAL A 43 -18.73 4.85 -4.82
CA VAL A 43 -17.50 5.29 -4.13
C VAL A 43 -17.74 5.46 -2.63
N GLY A 44 -18.88 6.02 -2.23
CA GLY A 44 -19.24 6.13 -0.81
C GLY A 44 -19.34 4.78 -0.11
N ALA A 45 -19.82 3.74 -0.81
CA ALA A 45 -19.88 2.39 -0.28
C ALA A 45 -18.49 1.76 -0.04
N LEU A 46 -17.44 2.19 -0.75
CA LEU A 46 -16.05 1.74 -0.52
C LEU A 46 -15.47 2.22 0.80
N SER A 47 -16.06 3.25 1.43
CA SER A 47 -15.54 3.82 2.68
C SER A 47 -16.43 3.55 3.91
N LYS A 48 -17.62 2.96 3.73
CA LYS A 48 -18.53 2.59 4.83
C LYS A 48 -18.23 1.20 5.38
N ASP A 49 -18.55 1.01 6.67
CA ASP A 49 -18.52 -0.25 7.40
C ASP A 49 -17.19 -1.01 7.33
N VAL A 50 -16.09 -0.27 7.52
CA VAL A 50 -14.73 -0.81 7.46
C VAL A 50 -14.42 -1.62 8.71
N ASN A 51 -14.11 -2.91 8.53
CA ASN A 51 -13.67 -3.79 9.61
C ASN A 51 -12.16 -3.62 9.85
N TYR A 52 -11.79 -2.64 10.68
CA TYR A 52 -10.39 -2.36 11.04
C TYR A 52 -9.67 -3.52 11.75
N PRO A 53 -10.30 -4.25 12.70
CA PRO A 53 -9.65 -5.41 13.31
C PRO A 53 -9.24 -6.48 12.29
N LEU A 54 -10.15 -6.82 11.37
CA LEU A 54 -9.86 -7.82 10.35
C LEU A 54 -8.81 -7.30 9.37
N ALA A 55 -8.87 -6.01 9.00
CA ALA A 55 -7.84 -5.36 8.20
C ALA A 55 -6.46 -5.40 8.87
N ALA A 56 -6.38 -5.21 10.19
CA ALA A 56 -5.13 -5.29 10.94
C ALA A 56 -4.54 -6.71 10.89
N ILE A 57 -5.38 -7.74 11.05
CA ILE A 57 -4.96 -9.14 10.90
C ILE A 57 -4.40 -9.37 9.49
N GLY A 58 -5.12 -8.94 8.45
CA GLY A 58 -4.67 -9.06 7.06
C GLY A 58 -3.33 -8.35 6.82
N ALA A 59 -3.18 -7.13 7.35
CA ALA A 59 -1.95 -6.35 7.27
C ALA A 59 -0.78 -7.07 7.94
N VAL A 60 -0.98 -7.59 9.15
CA VAL A 60 0.05 -8.31 9.92
C VAL A 60 0.46 -9.60 9.21
N LEU A 61 -0.51 -10.38 8.70
CA LEU A 61 -0.21 -11.58 7.91
C LEU A 61 0.62 -11.25 6.67
N GLY A 62 0.24 -10.20 5.93
CA GLY A 62 1.01 -9.71 4.79
C GLY A 62 2.43 -9.28 5.19
N GLY A 63 2.57 -8.60 6.33
CA GLY A 63 3.84 -8.16 6.89
C GLY A 63 4.75 -9.31 7.31
N VAL A 64 4.20 -10.35 7.94
CA VAL A 64 4.93 -11.58 8.29
C VAL A 64 5.44 -12.26 7.02
N VAL A 65 4.58 -12.48 6.02
CA VAL A 65 4.98 -13.11 4.76
C VAL A 65 6.05 -12.28 4.04
N GLY A 66 5.86 -10.97 3.93
CA GLY A 66 6.85 -10.08 3.30
C GLY A 66 8.19 -10.08 4.03
N THR A 67 8.17 -10.06 5.37
CA THR A 67 9.36 -10.13 6.22
C THR A 67 10.15 -11.42 5.97
N LEU A 68 9.47 -12.57 5.94
CA LEU A 68 10.10 -13.86 5.70
C LEU A 68 10.67 -13.97 4.29
N ILE A 69 9.95 -13.50 3.28
CA ILE A 69 10.42 -13.46 1.89
C ILE A 69 11.69 -12.61 1.81
N TRP A 70 11.70 -11.43 2.44
CA TRP A 70 12.87 -10.57 2.41
C TRP A 70 14.07 -11.22 3.08
N TRP A 71 13.89 -11.61 4.33
CA TRP A 71 14.95 -12.18 5.13
C TRP A 71 15.55 -13.42 4.46
N GLY A 72 14.71 -14.36 4.02
CA GLY A 72 15.16 -15.57 3.34
C GLY A 72 15.90 -15.27 2.03
N PHE A 73 15.36 -14.39 1.19
CA PHE A 73 16.01 -14.00 -0.07
C PHE A 73 17.38 -13.37 0.18
N THR A 74 17.48 -12.44 1.12
CA THR A 74 18.72 -11.69 1.37
C THR A 74 19.80 -12.59 1.96
N VAL A 75 19.45 -13.48 2.89
CA VAL A 75 20.39 -14.42 3.52
C VAL A 75 20.91 -15.44 2.50
N VAL A 76 20.07 -15.94 1.59
CA VAL A 76 20.48 -16.92 0.58
C VAL A 76 21.34 -16.28 -0.51
N THR A 77 20.98 -15.09 -0.96
CA THR A 77 21.65 -14.43 -2.10
C THR A 77 22.83 -13.56 -1.71
N ASN A 78 22.94 -13.15 -0.44
CA ASN A 78 23.87 -12.10 0.03
C ASN A 78 23.69 -10.75 -0.70
N ILE A 79 22.54 -10.51 -1.33
CA ILE A 79 22.24 -9.28 -2.06
C ILE A 79 21.01 -8.62 -1.43
N ALA A 80 21.18 -7.37 -0.99
CA ALA A 80 20.06 -6.52 -0.57
C ALA A 80 19.39 -5.90 -1.80
N PHE A 81 18.30 -6.52 -2.26
CA PHE A 81 17.62 -6.11 -3.49
C PHE A 81 16.37 -5.27 -3.22
N GLY A 82 16.35 -4.03 -3.70
CA GLY A 82 15.25 -3.09 -3.44
C GLY A 82 13.87 -3.53 -3.95
N LEU A 83 13.80 -4.46 -4.92
CA LEU A 83 12.53 -5.02 -5.38
C LEU A 83 11.80 -5.79 -4.25
N VAL A 84 12.55 -6.39 -3.34
CA VAL A 84 11.99 -7.15 -2.22
C VAL A 84 11.31 -6.21 -1.21
N ALA A 85 11.72 -4.94 -1.15
CA ALA A 85 11.03 -3.91 -0.37
C ALA A 85 9.62 -3.63 -0.88
N VAL A 86 9.39 -3.77 -2.19
CA VAL A 86 8.04 -3.67 -2.77
C VAL A 86 7.14 -4.77 -2.20
N ALA A 87 7.68 -5.97 -1.96
CA ALA A 87 6.89 -7.11 -1.49
C ALA A 87 6.27 -6.85 -0.11
N ILE A 88 7.00 -6.29 0.86
CA ILE A 88 6.46 -5.99 2.20
C ILE A 88 5.30 -4.99 2.10
N GLY A 89 5.56 -3.82 1.50
CA GLY A 89 4.53 -2.78 1.41
C GLY A 89 3.31 -3.23 0.62
N PHE A 90 3.53 -3.97 -0.47
CA PHE A 90 2.46 -4.53 -1.28
C PHE A 90 1.60 -5.53 -0.50
N LEU A 91 2.22 -6.53 0.15
CA LEU A 91 1.52 -7.57 0.87
C LEU A 91 0.77 -7.03 2.09
N VAL A 92 1.36 -6.07 2.81
CA VAL A 92 0.69 -5.39 3.93
C VAL A 92 -0.53 -4.59 3.44
N GLY A 93 -0.35 -3.77 2.41
CA GLY A 93 -1.45 -2.96 1.85
C GLY A 93 -2.57 -3.83 1.27
N GLN A 94 -2.22 -4.89 0.54
CA GLN A 94 -3.20 -5.86 0.01
C GLN A 94 -3.90 -6.63 1.13
N GLY A 95 -3.16 -7.09 2.14
CA GLY A 95 -3.71 -7.77 3.30
C GLY A 95 -4.74 -6.89 4.02
N ALA A 96 -4.37 -5.64 4.32
CA ALA A 96 -5.27 -4.66 4.91
C ALA A 96 -6.55 -4.47 4.08
N MET A 97 -6.42 -4.17 2.78
CA MET A 97 -7.56 -3.92 1.90
C MET A 97 -8.43 -5.17 1.72
N ARG A 98 -7.84 -6.35 1.52
CA ARG A 98 -8.57 -7.58 1.24
C ARG A 98 -9.38 -8.05 2.44
N PHE A 99 -8.83 -7.90 3.64
CA PHE A 99 -9.51 -8.25 4.89
C PHE A 99 -10.47 -7.16 5.36
N ALA A 100 -10.30 -5.91 4.90
CA ALA A 100 -11.30 -4.87 5.03
C ALA A 100 -12.51 -5.06 4.08
N GLY A 101 -12.55 -6.10 3.24
CA GLY A 101 -13.63 -6.32 2.26
C GLY A 101 -13.51 -5.48 0.99
N GLY A 102 -12.29 -5.14 0.58
CA GLY A 102 -12.03 -4.29 -0.60
C GLY A 102 -12.25 -2.80 -0.35
N LYS A 103 -12.52 -2.42 0.90
CA LYS A 103 -12.75 -1.02 1.30
C LYS A 103 -11.47 -0.20 1.22
N ARG A 104 -11.62 1.10 0.99
CA ARG A 104 -10.52 2.07 0.84
C ARG A 104 -10.82 3.33 1.64
N THR A 105 -10.01 3.57 2.68
CA THR A 105 -10.14 4.71 3.59
C THR A 105 -8.77 5.21 4.01
N THR A 106 -8.70 6.47 4.43
CA THR A 106 -7.46 7.06 4.99
C THR A 106 -6.99 6.31 6.24
N GLY A 107 -7.93 5.80 7.07
CA GLY A 107 -7.59 5.00 8.25
C GLY A 107 -6.85 3.70 7.89
N LEU A 108 -7.25 3.03 6.81
CA LEU A 108 -6.55 1.85 6.31
C LEU A 108 -5.14 2.17 5.79
N GLN A 109 -4.93 3.37 5.21
CA GLN A 109 -3.59 3.81 4.82
C GLN A 109 -2.66 3.94 6.02
N VAL A 110 -3.12 4.60 7.09
CA VAL A 110 -2.32 4.77 8.31
C VAL A 110 -1.99 3.41 8.92
N LEU A 111 -2.99 2.53 9.05
CA LEU A 111 -2.80 1.17 9.55
C LEU A 111 -1.77 0.40 8.73
N ALA A 112 -1.89 0.41 7.40
CA ALA A 112 -0.97 -0.30 6.52
C ALA A 112 0.45 0.25 6.60
N ILE A 113 0.62 1.59 6.67
CA ILE A 113 1.95 2.22 6.85
C ILE A 113 2.60 1.75 8.15
N LEU A 114 1.86 1.78 9.27
CA LEU A 114 2.40 1.40 10.58
C LEU A 114 2.87 -0.05 10.59
N VAL A 115 2.02 -0.97 10.10
CA VAL A 115 2.38 -2.38 10.03
C VAL A 115 3.55 -2.61 9.08
N ALA A 116 3.56 -1.98 7.91
CA ALA A 116 4.63 -2.14 6.93
C ALA A 116 5.98 -1.61 7.45
N ALA A 117 6.00 -0.48 8.15
CA ALA A 117 7.20 0.06 8.78
C ALA A 117 7.73 -0.87 9.87
N ILE A 118 6.85 -1.40 10.74
CA ILE A 118 7.23 -2.40 11.75
C ILE A 118 7.81 -3.65 11.08
N SER A 119 7.14 -4.19 10.06
CA SER A 119 7.62 -5.36 9.31
C SER A 119 8.97 -5.12 8.66
N PHE A 120 9.20 -3.93 8.09
CA PHE A 120 10.50 -3.55 7.54
C PHE A 120 11.60 -3.61 8.60
N PHE A 121 11.41 -2.97 9.76
CA PHE A 121 12.43 -3.00 10.81
C PHE A 121 12.66 -4.40 11.39
N VAL A 122 11.62 -5.24 11.47
CA VAL A 122 11.76 -6.64 11.85
C VAL A 122 12.57 -7.42 10.79
N ALA A 123 12.32 -7.20 9.51
CA ALA A 123 13.09 -7.81 8.42
C ALA A 123 14.57 -7.40 8.49
N THR A 124 14.86 -6.10 8.66
CA THR A 124 16.22 -5.59 8.84
C THR A 124 16.89 -6.22 10.06
N TYR A 125 16.19 -6.33 11.18
CA TYR A 125 16.72 -7.00 12.37
C TYR A 125 17.10 -8.45 12.07
N LEU A 126 16.21 -9.22 11.43
CA LEU A 126 16.46 -10.63 11.13
C LEU A 126 17.66 -10.81 10.20
N VAL A 127 17.77 -9.98 9.15
CA VAL A 127 18.90 -9.99 8.22
C VAL A 127 20.22 -9.69 8.95
N ASN A 128 20.27 -8.59 9.70
CA ASN A 128 21.47 -8.19 10.42
C ASN A 128 21.85 -9.21 11.50
N MET A 129 20.87 -9.71 12.26
CA MET A 129 21.08 -10.77 13.24
C MET A 129 21.69 -12.02 12.59
N THR A 130 21.19 -12.46 11.44
CA THR A 130 21.73 -13.63 10.75
C THR A 130 23.18 -13.43 10.34
N PHE A 131 23.51 -12.31 9.68
CA PHE A 131 24.89 -12.05 9.25
C PHE A 131 25.84 -11.83 10.42
N ILE A 132 25.44 -11.09 11.46
CA ILE A 132 26.26 -10.91 12.66
C ILE A 132 26.52 -12.26 13.34
N ASN A 133 25.50 -13.11 13.48
CA ASN A 133 25.67 -14.44 14.05
C ASN A 133 26.59 -15.31 13.17
N GLN A 134 26.50 -15.25 11.84
CA GLN A 134 27.44 -15.98 10.97
C GLN A 134 28.89 -15.54 11.20
N GLU A 135 29.15 -14.24 11.34
CA GLU A 135 30.49 -13.73 11.63
C GLU A 135 30.99 -14.12 13.03
N LEU A 136 30.12 -14.09 14.05
CA LEU A 136 30.45 -14.60 15.39
C LEU A 136 30.79 -16.10 15.36
N ALA A 137 30.09 -16.91 14.55
CA ALA A 137 30.45 -18.32 14.37
C ALA A 137 31.85 -18.49 13.83
N LYS A 138 32.21 -17.73 12.79
CA LYS A 138 33.53 -17.81 12.16
C LYS A 138 34.65 -17.44 13.12
N ARG A 139 34.36 -16.57 14.10
CA ARG A 139 35.30 -16.15 15.16
C ARG A 139 35.38 -17.13 16.34
N GLY A 140 34.60 -18.21 16.33
CA GLY A 140 34.55 -19.18 17.43
C GLY A 140 33.77 -18.70 18.66
N GLU A 141 32.99 -17.63 18.54
CA GLU A 141 32.17 -17.11 19.63
C GLU A 141 30.94 -18.02 19.87
N VAL A 142 30.76 -18.40 21.13
CA VAL A 142 29.62 -19.21 21.58
C VAL A 142 28.33 -18.39 21.73
N TRP A 143 28.46 -17.09 22.02
CA TRP A 143 27.31 -16.21 22.19
C TRP A 143 26.65 -15.82 20.86
N ARG A 144 25.32 -15.76 20.85
CA ARG A 144 24.51 -15.41 19.68
C ARG A 144 23.49 -14.34 20.01
N ILE A 145 23.21 -13.49 19.03
CA ILE A 145 22.09 -12.55 19.09
C ILE A 145 20.79 -13.36 18.95
N PRO A 146 19.88 -13.30 19.93
CA PRO A 146 18.66 -14.10 19.92
C PRO A 146 17.53 -13.45 19.10
N PHE A 147 16.56 -14.28 18.70
CA PHE A 147 15.22 -13.84 18.29
C PHE A 147 14.18 -14.55 19.15
N PRO A 148 13.25 -13.84 19.81
CA PRO A 148 13.06 -12.39 19.80
C PRO A 148 14.19 -11.62 20.53
N PRO A 149 14.37 -10.31 20.25
CA PRO A 149 15.33 -9.48 20.98
C PRO A 149 14.97 -9.41 22.47
N SER A 150 15.98 -9.48 23.35
CA SER A 150 15.75 -9.46 24.80
C SER A 150 15.22 -8.12 25.32
N ASN A 151 15.51 -7.03 24.60
CA ASN A 151 15.00 -5.69 24.88
C ASN A 151 15.07 -4.82 23.62
N LEU A 152 14.37 -3.67 23.67
CA LEU A 152 14.28 -2.73 22.55
C LEU A 152 15.64 -2.09 22.20
N ARG A 153 16.56 -2.02 23.17
CA ARG A 153 17.91 -1.46 22.95
C ARG A 153 18.75 -2.38 22.06
N ILE A 154 18.70 -3.70 22.27
CA ILE A 154 19.36 -4.67 21.38
C ILE A 154 18.73 -4.61 20.00
N PHE A 155 17.39 -4.60 19.91
CA PHE A 155 16.70 -4.44 18.64
C PHE A 155 17.21 -3.22 17.86
N TYR A 156 17.19 -2.05 18.48
CA TYR A 156 17.69 -0.82 17.87
C TYR A 156 19.16 -0.93 17.45
N ARG A 157 20.04 -1.45 18.32
CA ARG A 157 21.47 -1.59 18.01
C ARG A 157 21.71 -2.50 16.80
N VAL A 158 20.96 -3.60 16.69
CA VAL A 158 21.06 -4.55 15.58
C VAL A 158 20.48 -3.98 14.29
N VAL A 159 19.34 -3.28 14.36
CA VAL A 159 18.76 -2.60 13.18
C VAL A 159 19.68 -1.49 12.69
N ALA A 160 20.22 -0.68 13.61
CA ALA A 160 21.12 0.43 13.27
C ALA A 160 22.48 -0.06 12.76
N ALA A 161 22.89 -1.29 13.08
CA ALA A 161 24.13 -1.87 12.58
C ALA A 161 24.03 -2.07 11.06
N GLY A 162 24.73 -1.23 10.30
CA GLY A 162 24.70 -1.28 8.84
C GLY A 162 23.51 -0.55 8.20
N PHE A 163 22.70 0.18 8.98
CA PHE A 163 21.62 0.99 8.43
C PHE A 163 22.19 2.16 7.62
N GLY A 164 21.92 2.16 6.32
CA GLY A 164 22.47 3.12 5.38
C GLY A 164 21.40 3.92 4.63
N LEU A 165 21.86 4.75 3.70
CA LEU A 165 20.99 5.55 2.82
C LEU A 165 20.02 4.65 2.01
N MET A 166 20.48 3.47 1.59
CA MET A 166 19.65 2.52 0.84
C MET A 166 18.47 1.99 1.65
N ASP A 167 18.64 1.78 2.97
CA ASP A 167 17.54 1.34 3.83
C ASP A 167 16.47 2.42 3.97
N VAL A 168 16.86 3.70 3.97
CA VAL A 168 15.91 4.82 3.94
C VAL A 168 15.10 4.81 2.64
N VAL A 169 15.76 4.57 1.50
CA VAL A 169 15.08 4.45 0.21
C VAL A 169 14.11 3.27 0.22
N PHE A 170 14.52 2.11 0.74
CA PHE A 170 13.65 0.95 0.81
C PHE A 170 12.47 1.16 1.76
N LEU A 171 12.70 1.78 2.91
CA LEU A 171 11.62 2.17 3.84
C LEU A 171 10.63 3.10 3.16
N ALA A 172 11.10 4.09 2.39
CA ALA A 172 10.22 4.98 1.63
C ALA A 172 9.38 4.21 0.60
N ILE A 173 9.96 3.24 -0.11
CA ILE A 173 9.24 2.37 -1.05
C ILE A 173 8.18 1.53 -0.33
N VAL A 174 8.53 0.90 0.80
CA VAL A 174 7.62 0.09 1.62
C VAL A 174 6.42 0.94 2.06
N VAL A 175 6.69 2.13 2.61
CA VAL A 175 5.67 3.07 3.08
C VAL A 175 4.79 3.53 1.92
N TRP A 176 5.38 3.88 0.77
CA TRP A 176 4.64 4.31 -0.41
C TRP A 176 3.68 3.23 -0.90
N GLN A 177 4.15 1.98 -1.03
CA GLN A 177 3.32 0.86 -1.46
C GLN A 177 2.18 0.58 -0.49
N ALA A 178 2.49 0.54 0.82
CA ALA A 178 1.49 0.31 1.85
C ALA A 178 0.43 1.43 1.91
N TRP A 179 0.83 2.68 1.63
CA TRP A 179 -0.07 3.83 1.58
C TRP A 179 -0.93 3.86 0.30
N ALA A 180 -0.34 3.57 -0.85
CA ALA A 180 -1.00 3.73 -2.15
C ALA A 180 -2.15 2.74 -2.35
N ILE A 181 -2.01 1.51 -1.85
CA ILE A 181 -2.98 0.42 -2.09
C ILE A 181 -4.37 0.70 -1.47
N PRO A 182 -4.51 1.03 -0.18
CA PRO A 182 -5.81 1.31 0.43
C PRO A 182 -6.30 2.75 0.20
N ARG A 183 -5.67 3.52 -0.71
CA ARG A 183 -5.99 4.94 -0.93
C ARG A 183 -7.45 5.16 -1.36
N PRO A 184 -8.18 6.09 -0.73
CA PRO A 184 -9.55 6.42 -1.13
C PRO A 184 -9.61 6.92 -2.58
N VAL A 185 -10.64 6.48 -3.31
CA VAL A 185 -10.92 6.99 -4.66
C VAL A 185 -11.58 8.35 -4.55
N ARG A 186 -11.02 9.37 -5.21
CA ARG A 186 -11.61 10.70 -5.33
C ARG A 186 -12.23 10.87 -6.71
N LEU A 187 -13.44 11.42 -6.77
CA LEU A 187 -14.10 11.73 -8.04
C LEU A 187 -13.58 13.06 -8.59
N PRO A 188 -13.49 13.24 -9.92
CA PRO A 188 -13.14 14.51 -10.52
C PRO A 188 -14.12 15.62 -10.11
N GLU A 189 -13.59 16.83 -9.94
CA GLU A 189 -14.39 18.02 -9.72
C GLU A 189 -15.30 18.28 -10.92
N THR A 190 -16.44 18.94 -10.67
CA THR A 190 -17.40 19.25 -11.73
C THR A 190 -16.73 20.24 -12.70
N PRO A 191 -16.78 20.00 -14.03
CA PRO A 191 -16.36 21.01 -14.99
C PRO A 191 -17.10 22.32 -14.71
N SER A 192 -16.36 23.41 -14.51
CA SER A 192 -16.95 24.74 -14.37
C SER A 192 -17.66 25.12 -15.67
N ALA A 193 -18.89 25.61 -15.53
CA ALA A 193 -19.76 26.03 -16.64
C ALA A 193 -19.15 27.17 -17.46
#